data_AF-A0A3Y1WRK5-F1
#
_entry.id   AF-A0A3Y1WRK5-F1
#
_cell.length_a   1.000
_cell.length_b   1.000
_cell.length_c   1.000
_cell.angle_alpha   90.00
_cell.angle_beta   90.00
_cell.angle_gamma   90.00
#
_symmetry.space_group_name_H-M   'P 1'
#
loop_
_entity.id
_entity.type
_entity.pdbx_description
1 polymer ?
#
loop_
_entity_poly.entity_id
_entity_poly.type
_entity_poly.pdbx_seq_one_letter_code
_entity_poly.pdbx_strand_id
1 'polypeptide(L)'
;MAQQVDEAAMPLDTEKVGIKGYLAFFLTIIFFSGMFSGSDGWWRVFDFTVLNGSFGHVAGTQTFRGAGGTGAKDGFLFALELAPSVILSLGIIAITDGLGGLRAAQQLMTPILKPLLGIPGICSLALIANLQNTDAAAGMTKELAQEGEITERDKVIFAAWQTSGSAIITNYFSSGVAVFAFLGTSVIIPLVVILLFKFIGANLLRIWINIEERRHPAQGAQS
;
A
#
# COMPACT_ATOMS: atom_id res chain seq x y z
N MET A 1 20.86 -14.61 7.96
CA MET A 1 20.56 -13.80 9.16
C MET A 1 19.62 -12.71 8.69
N ALA A 2 18.31 -12.96 8.62
CA ALA A 2 17.40 -13.10 9.76
C ALA A 2 17.29 -11.78 10.54
N GLN A 3 16.62 -10.82 9.94
CA GLN A 3 15.83 -9.83 10.67
C GLN A 3 14.57 -9.58 9.84
N GLN A 4 13.54 -10.33 10.23
CA GLN A 4 12.14 -10.03 9.99
C GLN A 4 11.91 -8.52 10.09
N VAL A 5 11.32 -7.94 9.04
CA VAL A 5 10.46 -6.77 9.21
C VAL A 5 9.15 -7.32 9.78
N ASP A 6 9.21 -7.64 11.08
CA ASP A 6 8.06 -7.92 11.95
C ASP A 6 7.56 -6.57 12.46
N GLU A 7 7.05 -5.76 11.54
CA GLU A 7 6.56 -4.42 11.87
C GLU A 7 5.34 -4.16 10.98
N ALA A 8 4.18 -4.63 11.45
CA ALA A 8 2.84 -4.02 11.29
C ALA A 8 1.68 -5.03 11.44
N ALA A 9 1.75 -5.95 12.41
CA ALA A 9 0.56 -6.64 12.91
C ALA A 9 0.52 -6.52 14.44
N MET A 10 0.17 -5.32 14.91
CA MET A 10 -0.23 -5.14 16.31
C MET A 10 -1.72 -5.46 16.45
N PRO A 11 -2.12 -6.13 17.54
CA PRO A 11 -3.46 -6.68 17.73
C PRO A 11 -4.51 -5.57 17.52
N LEU A 12 -5.48 -5.87 16.68
CA LEU A 12 -6.53 -4.94 16.30
C LEU A 12 -7.60 -4.96 17.40
N ASP A 13 -7.34 -4.24 18.49
CA ASP A 13 -8.38 -3.97 19.48
C ASP A 13 -9.58 -3.34 18.75
N THR A 14 -10.75 -3.93 18.96
CA THR A 14 -12.05 -3.55 18.40
C THR A 14 -12.56 -2.19 18.93
N GLU A 15 -11.66 -1.36 19.46
CA GLU A 15 -12.00 -0.07 20.01
C GLU A 15 -12.42 0.90 18.89
N LYS A 16 -13.60 1.50 19.05
CA LYS A 16 -14.10 2.53 18.14
C LYS A 16 -13.04 3.62 18.04
N VAL A 17 -12.62 3.93 16.81
CA VAL A 17 -11.56 4.91 16.57
C VAL A 17 -11.94 6.23 17.23
N GLY A 18 -11.16 6.61 18.23
CA GLY A 18 -11.34 7.89 18.89
C GLY A 18 -11.10 9.03 17.90
N ILE A 19 -11.65 10.21 18.21
CA ILE A 19 -11.46 11.45 17.43
C ILE A 19 -9.98 11.72 17.14
N LYS A 20 -9.08 11.30 18.05
CA LYS A 20 -7.62 11.38 17.89
C LYS A 20 -7.10 10.65 16.65
N GLY A 21 -7.62 9.45 16.34
CA GLY A 21 -7.21 8.69 15.16
C GLY A 21 -7.63 9.37 13.87
N TYR A 22 -8.88 9.85 13.79
CA TYR A 22 -9.34 10.61 12.62
C TYR A 22 -8.55 11.91 12.41
N LEU A 23 -8.23 12.62 13.49
CA LEU A 23 -7.42 13.83 13.43
C LEU A 23 -5.99 13.51 12.96
N ALA A 24 -5.37 12.46 13.51
CA ALA A 24 -4.05 12.01 13.08
C ALA A 24 -4.04 11.67 11.60
N PHE A 25 -5.02 10.88 11.12
CA PHE A 25 -5.13 10.54 9.70
C PHE A 25 -5.33 11.77 8.81
N PHE A 26 -6.18 12.72 9.22
CA PHE A 26 -6.40 13.96 8.47
C PHE A 26 -5.13 14.82 8.38
N LEU A 27 -4.40 14.97 9.48
CA LEU A 27 -3.12 15.67 9.48
C LEU A 27 -2.09 14.98 8.58
N THR A 28 -2.06 13.65 8.58
CA THR A 28 -1.17 12.88 7.69
C THR A 28 -1.53 13.09 6.22
N ILE A 29 -2.81 13.17 5.86
CA ILE A 29 -3.23 13.53 4.48
C ILE A 29 -2.71 14.91 4.12
N ILE A 30 -2.92 15.91 4.98
CA ILE A 30 -2.42 17.27 4.76
C ILE A 30 -0.90 17.24 4.54
N PHE A 31 -0.20 16.49 5.39
CA PHE A 31 1.25 16.39 5.36
C PHE A 31 1.79 15.87 4.03
N PHE A 32 1.20 14.79 3.51
CA PHE A 32 1.60 14.20 2.22
C PHE A 32 1.01 14.92 1.00
N SER A 33 0.03 15.81 1.16
CA SER A 33 -0.68 16.45 0.03
C SER A 33 0.14 17.48 -0.75
N GLY A 34 1.21 18.03 -0.15
CA GLY A 34 1.99 19.11 -0.77
C GLY A 34 1.31 20.49 -0.74
N MET A 35 0.19 20.64 -0.03
CA MET A 35 -0.63 21.86 0.02
C MET A 35 0.12 23.08 0.58
N PHE A 36 1.14 22.87 1.42
CA PHE A 36 1.86 23.95 2.10
C PHE A 36 3.27 24.17 1.53
N SER A 37 3.65 23.47 0.46
CA SER A 37 4.97 23.53 -0.18
C SER A 37 5.36 24.93 -0.66
N GLY A 38 4.37 25.72 -1.12
CA GLY A 38 4.54 27.11 -1.57
C GLY A 38 4.20 28.19 -0.54
N SER A 39 3.94 27.83 0.73
CA SER A 39 3.65 28.81 1.77
C SER A 39 4.94 29.45 2.29
N ASP A 40 4.96 30.75 2.57
CA ASP A 40 6.15 31.46 3.07
C ASP A 40 6.23 31.56 4.61
N GLY A 41 5.42 30.77 5.33
CA GLY A 41 5.28 30.82 6.79
C GLY A 41 5.59 29.52 7.52
N TRP A 42 5.40 29.50 8.84
CA TRP A 42 5.61 28.32 9.70
C TRP A 42 4.81 27.08 9.24
N TRP A 43 3.70 27.29 8.52
CA TRP A 43 2.85 26.22 7.97
C TRP A 43 3.59 25.22 7.09
N ARG A 44 4.74 25.59 6.52
CA ARG A 44 5.62 24.68 5.77
C ARG A 44 6.08 23.44 6.56
N VAL A 45 6.11 23.51 7.89
CA VAL A 45 6.45 22.36 8.74
C VAL A 45 5.41 21.24 8.61
N PHE A 46 4.20 21.54 8.13
CA PHE A 46 3.18 20.54 7.82
C PHE A 46 3.26 20.04 6.37
N ASP A 47 4.36 20.26 5.65
CA ASP A 47 4.53 19.78 4.28
C ASP A 47 5.66 18.75 4.19
N PHE A 48 5.33 17.56 3.70
CA PHE A 48 6.30 16.48 3.50
C PHE A 48 7.45 16.92 2.59
N THR A 49 7.17 17.63 1.49
CA THR A 49 8.21 17.99 0.52
C THR A 49 9.20 18.99 1.11
N VAL A 50 8.73 19.90 1.96
CA VAL A 50 9.61 20.88 2.62
C VAL A 50 10.49 20.20 3.66
N LEU A 51 9.93 19.30 4.47
CA LEU A 51 10.69 18.60 5.50
C LEU A 51 11.63 17.54 4.93
N ASN A 52 11.23 16.89 3.84
CA ASN A 52 12.09 16.00 3.09
C ASN A 52 13.25 16.75 2.43
N GLY A 53 12.98 17.97 1.97
CA GLY A 53 13.96 18.83 1.32
C GLY A 53 14.45 18.27 -0.02
N SER A 54 15.56 18.83 -0.49
CA SER A 54 16.23 18.40 -1.71
C SER A 54 17.73 18.38 -1.50
N PHE A 55 18.42 17.46 -2.17
CA PHE A 55 19.86 17.51 -2.21
C PHE A 55 20.36 18.81 -2.85
N GLY A 56 21.49 19.31 -2.36
CA GLY A 56 22.18 20.43 -2.97
C GLY A 56 22.72 20.09 -4.38
N HIS A 57 22.92 21.12 -5.19
CA HIS A 57 23.55 20.95 -6.50
C HIS A 57 25.07 20.85 -6.36
N VAL A 58 25.66 19.85 -7.00
CA VAL A 58 27.11 19.59 -6.98
C VAL A 58 27.82 20.37 -8.08
N ALA A 59 27.19 20.50 -9.26
CA ALA A 59 27.70 21.31 -10.36
C ALA A 59 26.54 21.81 -11.26
N GLY A 60 26.38 23.13 -11.36
CA GLY A 60 25.27 23.73 -12.12
C GLY A 60 23.91 23.30 -11.55
N THR A 61 23.06 22.70 -12.39
CA THR A 61 21.75 22.16 -12.00
C THR A 61 21.80 20.69 -11.55
N GLN A 62 22.98 20.07 -11.54
CA GLN A 62 23.10 18.63 -11.29
C GLN A 62 23.16 18.31 -9.80
N THR A 63 22.35 17.35 -9.37
CA THR A 63 22.35 16.78 -8.02
C THR A 63 23.44 15.71 -7.88
N PHE A 64 23.55 15.07 -6.71
CA PHE A 64 24.49 13.97 -6.45
C PHE A 64 24.38 12.78 -7.42
N ARG A 65 23.23 12.62 -8.09
CA ARG A 65 23.03 11.59 -9.11
C ARG A 65 23.70 11.93 -10.45
N GLY A 66 23.87 13.21 -10.78
CA GLY A 66 24.38 13.66 -12.08
C GLY A 66 23.35 13.52 -13.22
N ALA A 67 23.82 13.60 -14.47
CA ALA A 67 22.99 13.45 -15.67
C ALA A 67 23.63 12.51 -16.71
N GLY A 68 22.80 11.79 -17.46
CA GLY A 68 23.25 10.88 -18.53
C GLY A 68 23.81 9.54 -18.04
N GLY A 69 23.66 9.21 -16.75
CA GLY A 69 24.03 7.91 -16.20
C GLY A 69 23.09 6.79 -16.63
N THR A 70 23.61 5.58 -16.82
CA THR A 70 22.82 4.36 -17.06
C THR A 70 23.43 3.16 -16.33
N GLY A 71 22.64 2.10 -16.14
CA GLY A 71 23.07 0.86 -15.51
C GLY A 71 23.16 0.92 -13.98
N ALA A 72 23.85 -0.07 -13.38
CA ALA A 72 23.82 -0.30 -11.93
C ALA A 72 24.31 0.88 -11.07
N LYS A 73 25.27 1.68 -11.59
CA LYS A 73 25.80 2.84 -10.86
C LYS A 73 24.78 3.98 -10.76
N ASP A 74 24.04 4.24 -11.84
CA ASP A 74 22.95 5.22 -11.81
C ASP A 74 21.78 4.75 -10.93
N GLY A 75 21.42 3.47 -11.04
CA GLY A 75 20.40 2.85 -10.18
C GLY A 75 20.76 2.91 -8.69
N PHE A 76 22.03 2.71 -8.33
CA PHE A 76 22.50 2.82 -6.94
C PHE A 76 22.36 4.25 -6.40
N LEU A 77 22.78 5.26 -7.16
CA LEU A 77 22.65 6.66 -6.75
C LEU A 77 21.18 7.11 -6.71
N PHE A 78 20.34 6.63 -7.63
CA PHE A 78 18.90 6.83 -7.57
C PHE A 78 18.28 6.24 -6.29
N ALA A 79 18.68 5.04 -5.89
CA ALA A 79 18.20 4.42 -4.66
C ALA A 79 18.61 5.23 -3.41
N LEU A 80 19.86 5.71 -3.37
CA LEU A 80 20.34 6.59 -2.30
C LEU A 80 19.60 7.93 -2.27
N GLU A 81 19.22 8.45 -3.43
CA GLU A 81 18.42 9.68 -3.55
C GLU A 81 17.00 9.48 -2.97
N LEU A 82 16.39 8.32 -3.19
CA LEU A 82 15.04 8.03 -2.67
C LEU A 82 15.02 7.66 -1.18
N ALA A 83 16.11 7.08 -0.65
CA ALA A 83 16.12 6.50 0.70
C ALA A 83 15.66 7.46 1.83
N PRO A 84 16.12 8.73 1.91
CA PRO A 84 15.66 9.65 2.96
C PRO A 84 14.16 9.89 2.93
N SER A 85 13.59 10.06 1.74
CA SER A 85 12.15 10.29 1.53
C SER A 85 11.33 9.11 2.00
N VAL A 86 11.77 7.89 1.68
CA VAL A 86 11.10 6.66 2.10
C VAL A 86 11.16 6.51 3.62
N ILE A 87 12.33 6.71 4.24
CA ILE A 87 12.52 6.60 5.70
C ILE A 87 11.63 7.61 6.44
N LEU A 88 11.61 8.87 6.01
CA LEU A 88 10.78 9.91 6.61
C LEU A 88 9.29 9.56 6.49
N SER A 89 8.87 9.08 5.31
CA SER A 89 7.48 8.66 5.07
C SER A 89 7.06 7.53 6.01
N LEU A 90 7.91 6.50 6.15
CA LEU A 90 7.67 5.38 7.05
C LEU A 90 7.59 5.83 8.51
N GLY A 91 8.46 6.74 8.95
CA GLY A 91 8.40 7.30 10.30
C GLY A 91 7.09 8.04 10.60
N ILE A 92 6.58 8.84 9.65
CA ILE A 92 5.29 9.53 9.79
C ILE A 92 4.13 8.54 9.82
N ILE A 93 4.17 7.50 8.98
CA ILE A 93 3.16 6.44 8.99
C ILE A 93 3.15 5.72 10.35
N ALA A 94 4.32 5.39 10.91
CA ALA A 94 4.44 4.76 12.22
C ALA A 94 3.86 5.63 13.35
N ILE A 95 4.11 6.94 13.33
CA ILE A 95 3.49 7.88 14.28
C ILE A 95 1.97 7.93 14.08
N THR A 96 1.52 7.98 12.82
CA THR A 96 0.08 8.01 12.49
C THR A 96 -0.61 6.75 13.00
N ASP A 97 0.03 5.60 12.85
CA ASP A 97 -0.47 4.32 13.34
C ASP A 97 -0.50 4.24 14.86
N GLY A 98 0.58 4.66 15.53
CA GLY A 98 0.63 4.75 17.00
C GLY A 98 -0.42 5.70 17.60
N LEU A 99 -0.94 6.66 16.83
CA LEU A 99 -2.04 7.54 17.21
C LEU A 99 -3.44 7.00 16.81
N GLY A 100 -3.51 5.81 16.20
CA GLY A 100 -4.75 5.17 15.74
C GLY A 100 -5.28 5.71 14.41
N GLY A 101 -4.48 6.49 13.66
CA GLY A 101 -4.89 7.08 12.39
C GLY A 101 -5.01 6.06 11.26
N LEU A 102 -4.21 5.00 11.29
CA LEU A 102 -4.32 3.93 10.30
C LEU A 102 -5.62 3.13 10.46
N ARG A 103 -6.12 2.99 11.69
CA ARG A 103 -7.45 2.43 11.98
C ARG A 103 -8.57 3.33 11.45
N ALA A 104 -8.44 4.66 11.59
CA ALA A 104 -9.37 5.61 10.96
C ALA A 104 -9.40 5.43 9.42
N ALA A 105 -8.22 5.25 8.81
CA ALA A 105 -8.10 4.99 7.39
C ALA A 105 -8.82 3.70 6.97
N GLN A 106 -8.62 2.60 7.71
CA GLN A 106 -9.33 1.34 7.47
C GLN A 106 -10.85 1.50 7.51
N GLN A 107 -11.38 2.25 8.49
CA GLN A 107 -12.82 2.50 8.57
C GLN A 107 -13.32 3.32 7.38
N LEU A 108 -12.58 4.35 6.96
CA LEU A 108 -12.91 5.17 5.77
C LEU A 108 -12.78 4.38 4.46
N MET A 109 -11.91 3.38 4.40
CA MET A 109 -11.76 2.50 3.24
C MET A 109 -12.88 1.46 3.13
N THR A 110 -13.58 1.14 4.22
CA THR A 110 -14.68 0.16 4.23
C THR A 110 -15.79 0.47 3.20
N PRO A 111 -16.36 1.69 3.11
CA PRO A 111 -17.38 2.01 2.11
C PRO A 111 -16.87 1.94 0.66
N ILE A 112 -15.55 1.92 0.43
CA ILE A 112 -14.94 1.83 -0.91
C ILE A 112 -14.62 0.36 -1.24
N LEU A 113 -13.98 -0.37 -0.32
CA LEU A 113 -13.57 -1.76 -0.55
C LEU A 113 -14.74 -2.74 -0.53
N LYS A 114 -15.78 -2.48 0.27
CA LYS A 114 -16.97 -3.34 0.33
C LYS A 114 -17.74 -3.41 -1.00
N PRO A 115 -18.02 -2.31 -1.73
CA PRO A 115 -18.61 -2.42 -3.06
C PRO A 115 -17.63 -2.96 -4.10
N LEU A 116 -16.34 -2.57 -4.07
CA LEU A 116 -15.37 -2.93 -5.12
C LEU A 116 -14.88 -4.39 -5.06
N LEU A 117 -14.68 -4.92 -3.86
CA LEU A 117 -14.10 -6.25 -3.63
C LEU A 117 -14.98 -7.14 -2.75
N GLY A 118 -15.94 -6.57 -2.01
CA GLY A 118 -16.78 -7.33 -1.09
C GLY A 118 -16.19 -7.49 0.31
N ILE A 119 -14.97 -6.98 0.55
CA ILE A 119 -14.23 -7.17 1.80
C ILE A 119 -14.33 -5.95 2.72
N PRO A 120 -14.20 -6.12 4.05
CA PRO A 120 -14.16 -5.01 5.00
C PRO A 120 -12.88 -4.17 4.85
N GLY A 121 -12.94 -2.90 5.27
CA GLY A 121 -11.82 -1.98 5.13
C GLY A 121 -10.62 -2.28 6.03
N ILE A 122 -10.80 -3.14 7.05
CA ILE A 122 -9.69 -3.64 7.88
C ILE A 122 -8.63 -4.39 7.06
N CYS A 123 -9.04 -5.01 5.94
CA CYS A 123 -8.15 -5.67 4.99
C CYS A 123 -7.24 -4.68 4.24
N SER A 124 -7.46 -3.37 4.33
CA SER A 124 -6.72 -2.37 3.54
C SER A 124 -5.21 -2.40 3.82
N LEU A 125 -4.78 -2.73 5.05
CA LEU A 125 -3.36 -2.85 5.38
C LEU A 125 -2.72 -4.05 4.72
N ALA A 126 -3.35 -5.21 4.84
CA ALA A 126 -2.91 -6.42 4.14
C ALA A 126 -2.92 -6.22 2.61
N LEU A 127 -3.85 -5.40 2.08
CA LEU A 127 -3.93 -5.07 0.66
C LEU A 127 -2.73 -4.23 0.21
N ILE A 128 -2.35 -3.22 1.00
CA ILE A 128 -1.15 -2.40 0.75
C ILE A 128 0.11 -3.26 0.84
N ALA A 129 0.22 -4.09 1.88
CA ALA A 129 1.35 -4.99 2.06
C ALA A 129 1.48 -5.99 0.90
N ASN A 130 0.37 -6.49 0.35
CA ASN A 130 0.40 -7.45 -0.77
C ASN A 130 1.04 -6.87 -2.04
N LEU A 131 0.98 -5.55 -2.22
CA LEU A 131 1.66 -4.88 -3.35
C LEU A 131 3.18 -4.95 -3.25
N GLN A 132 3.72 -5.19 -2.05
CA GLN A 132 5.15 -5.29 -1.79
C GLN A 132 5.60 -6.73 -1.54
N ASN A 133 4.82 -7.48 -0.76
CA ASN A 133 5.11 -8.84 -0.37
C ASN A 133 3.82 -9.66 -0.20
N THR A 134 3.67 -10.70 -1.01
CA THR A 134 2.51 -11.59 -0.95
C THR A 134 2.45 -12.43 0.31
N ASP A 135 3.60 -12.91 0.81
CA ASP A 135 3.65 -13.81 1.96
C ASP A 135 3.30 -13.07 3.26
N ALA A 136 3.82 -11.86 3.44
CA ALA A 136 3.50 -11.01 4.58
C ALA A 136 1.99 -10.68 4.62
N ALA A 137 1.39 -10.36 3.46
CA ALA A 137 -0.04 -10.09 3.36
C ALA A 137 -0.92 -11.31 3.66
N ALA A 138 -0.49 -12.50 3.25
CA ALA A 138 -1.18 -13.74 3.58
C ALA A 138 -1.15 -14.01 5.09
N GLY A 139 -0.03 -13.71 5.76
CA GLY A 139 0.10 -13.76 7.22
C GLY A 139 -0.92 -12.86 7.92
N MET A 140 -0.94 -11.57 7.57
CA MET A 140 -1.91 -10.62 8.11
C MET A 140 -3.37 -11.02 7.84
N THR A 141 -3.65 -11.62 6.68
CA THR A 141 -5.01 -12.09 6.34
C THR A 141 -5.44 -13.27 7.18
N LYS A 142 -4.50 -14.16 7.48
CA LYS A 142 -4.74 -15.30 8.36
C LYS A 142 -5.06 -14.83 9.78
N GLU A 143 -4.31 -13.85 10.30
CA GLU A 143 -4.57 -13.26 11.62
C GLU A 143 -5.95 -12.63 11.68
N LEU A 144 -6.31 -11.80 10.68
CA LEU A 144 -7.64 -11.20 10.58
C LEU A 144 -8.78 -12.24 10.57
N ALA A 145 -8.56 -13.39 9.91
CA ALA A 145 -9.53 -14.48 9.91
C ALA A 145 -9.60 -15.20 11.26
N GLN A 146 -8.47 -15.37 11.94
CA GLN A 146 -8.39 -16.01 13.26
C GLN A 146 -9.02 -15.16 14.36
N GLU A 147 -8.90 -13.83 14.25
CA GLU A 147 -9.51 -12.87 15.17
C GLU A 147 -11.03 -12.70 14.92
N GLY A 148 -11.56 -13.26 13.83
CA GLY A 148 -12.98 -13.17 13.47
C GLY A 148 -13.38 -11.80 12.87
N GLU A 149 -12.41 -10.97 12.50
CA GLU A 149 -12.65 -9.66 11.88
C GLU A 149 -13.08 -9.77 10.41
N ILE A 150 -12.79 -10.90 9.75
CA ILE A 150 -13.19 -11.20 8.37
C ILE A 150 -13.89 -12.56 8.29
N THR A 151 -14.89 -12.68 7.43
CA THR A 151 -15.57 -13.96 7.19
C THR A 151 -14.70 -14.89 6.32
N GLU A 152 -14.97 -16.20 6.34
CA GLU A 152 -14.29 -17.13 5.43
C GLU A 152 -14.54 -16.76 3.96
N ARG A 153 -15.71 -16.20 3.65
CA ARG A 153 -16.00 -15.65 2.32
C ARG A 153 -15.08 -14.48 1.98
N ASP A 154 -14.93 -13.51 2.89
CA ASP A 154 -14.06 -12.35 2.67
C ASP A 154 -12.60 -12.79 2.48
N LYS A 155 -12.14 -13.75 3.28
CA LYS A 155 -10.81 -14.35 3.21
C LYS A 155 -10.55 -15.00 1.85
N VAL A 156 -11.50 -15.78 1.33
CA VAL A 156 -11.36 -16.43 0.01
C VAL A 156 -11.29 -15.41 -1.13
N ILE A 157 -12.16 -14.39 -1.11
CA ILE A 157 -12.13 -13.31 -2.11
C ILE A 157 -10.82 -12.52 -2.00
N PHE A 158 -10.37 -12.25 -0.78
CA PHE A 158 -9.15 -11.50 -0.54
C PHE A 158 -7.89 -12.28 -0.93
N ALA A 159 -7.84 -13.59 -0.66
CA ALA A 159 -6.78 -14.47 -1.11
C ALA A 159 -6.68 -14.52 -2.65
N ALA A 160 -7.82 -14.50 -3.35
CA ALA A 160 -7.83 -14.40 -4.80
C ALA A 160 -7.29 -13.06 -5.31
N TRP A 161 -7.64 -11.95 -4.66
CA TRP A 161 -7.05 -10.65 -4.97
C TRP A 161 -5.53 -10.63 -4.74
N GLN A 162 -5.09 -11.23 -3.62
CA GLN A 162 -3.69 -11.27 -3.21
C GLN A 162 -2.80 -12.14 -4.08
N THR A 163 -3.34 -13.19 -4.68
CA THR A 163 -2.60 -14.09 -5.57
C THR A 163 -2.64 -13.62 -7.02
N SER A 164 -3.74 -12.98 -7.43
CA SER A 164 -3.87 -12.39 -8.76
C SER A 164 -2.79 -11.33 -8.98
N GLY A 165 -2.02 -11.45 -10.06
CA GLY A 165 -1.05 -10.45 -10.51
C GLY A 165 0.20 -10.24 -9.64
N SER A 166 0.29 -10.84 -8.45
CA SER A 166 1.39 -10.52 -7.51
C SER A 166 2.75 -11.04 -7.95
N ALA A 167 2.83 -12.25 -8.50
CA ALA A 167 4.07 -12.76 -9.08
C ALA A 167 4.56 -11.87 -10.24
N ILE A 168 3.64 -11.28 -11.00
CA ILE A 168 3.95 -10.38 -12.10
C ILE A 168 4.49 -9.05 -11.54
N ILE A 169 3.88 -8.50 -10.49
CA ILE A 169 4.39 -7.30 -9.79
C ILE A 169 5.82 -7.53 -9.27
N THR A 170 6.04 -8.65 -8.57
CA THR A 170 7.37 -8.99 -8.03
C THR A 170 8.39 -9.12 -9.15
N ASN A 171 8.06 -9.80 -10.26
CA ASN A 171 8.94 -9.89 -11.41
C ASN A 171 9.15 -8.53 -12.10
N TYR A 172 8.12 -7.69 -12.18
CA TYR A 172 8.19 -6.36 -12.78
C TYR A 172 9.18 -5.45 -12.06
N PHE A 173 9.17 -5.45 -10.72
CA PHE A 173 10.10 -4.65 -9.91
C PHE A 173 11.46 -5.33 -9.68
N SER A 174 11.57 -6.65 -9.85
CA SER A 174 12.84 -7.37 -9.71
C SER A 174 13.64 -7.39 -11.01
N SER A 175 13.14 -8.08 -12.04
CA SER A 175 13.84 -8.27 -13.31
C SER A 175 13.43 -7.25 -14.37
N GLY A 176 12.21 -6.70 -14.28
CA GLY A 176 11.71 -5.70 -15.22
C GLY A 176 12.50 -4.40 -15.21
N VAL A 177 13.10 -4.02 -14.07
CA VAL A 177 13.93 -2.81 -13.92
C VAL A 177 15.08 -2.77 -14.92
N ALA A 178 15.68 -3.91 -15.24
CA ALA A 178 16.75 -4.00 -16.25
C ALA A 178 16.27 -3.64 -17.67
N VAL A 179 14.97 -3.82 -17.93
CA VAL A 179 14.33 -3.58 -19.21
C VAL A 179 13.68 -2.19 -19.28
N PHE A 180 13.54 -1.47 -18.15
CA PHE A 180 12.89 -0.15 -18.11
C PHE A 180 13.59 0.88 -19.01
N ALA A 181 14.92 0.80 -19.15
CA ALA A 181 15.67 1.67 -20.06
C ALA A 181 15.34 1.45 -21.56
N PHE A 182 14.74 0.31 -21.90
CA PHE A 182 14.38 -0.08 -23.26
C PHE A 182 12.86 -0.03 -23.52
N LEU A 183 12.05 0.25 -22.50
CA LEU A 183 10.61 0.43 -22.66
C LEU A 183 10.33 1.77 -23.34
N GLY A 184 9.71 1.73 -24.52
CA GLY A 184 9.20 2.92 -25.22
C GLY A 184 7.93 3.51 -24.58
N THR A 185 7.45 2.92 -23.48
CA THR A 185 6.22 3.29 -22.78
C THR A 185 6.50 3.58 -21.32
N SER A 186 5.72 4.45 -20.68
CA SER A 186 5.84 4.73 -19.25
C SER A 186 5.77 3.45 -18.41
N VAL A 187 6.69 3.33 -17.44
CA VAL A 187 6.78 2.24 -16.45
C VAL A 187 5.46 2.10 -15.66
N ILE A 188 4.66 3.15 -15.58
CA ILE A 188 3.37 3.13 -14.87
C ILE A 188 2.33 2.30 -15.64
N ILE A 189 2.37 2.25 -16.98
CA ILE A 189 1.32 1.63 -17.79
C ILE A 189 1.20 0.13 -17.51
N PRO A 190 2.27 -0.69 -17.58
CA PRO A 190 2.17 -2.11 -17.25
C PRO A 190 1.71 -2.35 -15.81
N LEU A 191 2.16 -1.53 -14.85
CA LEU A 191 1.75 -1.64 -13.45
C LEU A 191 0.24 -1.44 -13.29
N VAL A 192 -0.33 -0.43 -13.95
CA VAL A 192 -1.79 -0.18 -13.94
C VAL A 192 -2.54 -1.36 -14.50
N VAL A 193 -2.08 -1.95 -15.61
CA VAL A 193 -2.71 -3.15 -16.19
C VAL A 193 -2.72 -4.29 -15.18
N ILE A 194 -1.57 -4.58 -14.55
CA ILE A 194 -1.48 -5.66 -13.56
C ILE A 194 -2.43 -5.42 -12.39
N LEU A 195 -2.46 -4.18 -11.85
CA LEU A 195 -3.37 -3.81 -10.77
C LEU A 195 -4.84 -3.99 -11.15
N LEU A 196 -5.25 -3.59 -12.35
CA LEU A 196 -6.62 -3.82 -12.86
C LEU A 196 -6.96 -5.32 -12.87
N PHE A 197 -6.04 -6.17 -13.34
CA PHE A 197 -6.26 -7.62 -13.34
C PHE A 197 -6.38 -8.21 -11.92
N LYS A 198 -5.77 -7.61 -10.89
CA LYS A 198 -6.01 -8.02 -9.49
C LYS A 198 -7.47 -7.84 -9.10
N PHE A 199 -8.05 -6.69 -9.44
CA PHE A 199 -9.46 -6.40 -9.18
C PHE A 199 -10.39 -7.30 -10.01
N ILE A 200 -10.04 -7.58 -11.26
CA ILE A 200 -10.82 -8.49 -12.12
C ILE A 200 -10.82 -9.90 -11.53
N GLY A 201 -9.65 -10.45 -11.17
CA GLY A 201 -9.53 -11.81 -10.62
C GLY A 201 -10.36 -12.01 -9.35
N ALA A 202 -10.30 -11.06 -8.41
CA ALA A 202 -11.09 -11.10 -7.19
C ALA A 202 -12.61 -11.01 -7.47
N ASN A 203 -13.02 -10.13 -8.39
CA ASN A 203 -14.43 -9.95 -8.72
C ASN A 203 -15.01 -11.13 -9.50
N LEU A 204 -14.23 -11.80 -10.35
CA LEU A 204 -14.64 -13.04 -11.00
C LEU A 204 -14.96 -14.13 -9.96
N LEU A 205 -14.09 -14.31 -8.95
CA LEU A 205 -14.35 -15.26 -7.87
C LEU A 205 -15.58 -14.86 -7.05
N ARG A 206 -15.75 -13.56 -6.76
CA ARG A 206 -16.93 -13.04 -6.06
C ARG A 206 -18.23 -13.34 -6.82
N ILE A 207 -18.24 -13.19 -8.14
CA ILE A 207 -19.39 -13.52 -9.00
C ILE A 207 -19.64 -15.04 -8.97
N TRP A 208 -18.60 -15.85 -9.07
CA TRP A 208 -18.73 -17.31 -9.02
C TRP A 208 -19.33 -17.78 -7.69
N ILE A 209 -18.84 -17.28 -6.55
CA ILE A 209 -19.40 -17.58 -5.22
C ILE A 209 -20.88 -17.19 -5.14
N ASN A 210 -21.25 -16.00 -5.64
CA ASN A 210 -22.65 -15.56 -5.68
C ASN A 210 -23.55 -16.47 -6.52
N ILE A 211 -23.02 -17.06 -7.60
CA ILE A 211 -23.78 -17.99 -8.45
C ILE A 211 -23.95 -19.33 -7.71
N GLU A 212 -22.89 -19.82 -7.06
CA GLU A 212 -22.90 -21.11 -6.38
C GLU A 212 -23.83 -21.12 -5.16
N GLU A 213 -23.79 -20.06 -4.34
CA GLU A 213 -24.70 -19.90 -3.20
C GLU A 213 -26.17 -19.82 -3.63
N ARG A 214 -26.45 -19.23 -4.80
CA ARG A 214 -27.81 -19.20 -5.38
C ARG A 214 -28.27 -20.57 -5.88
N ARG A 215 -27.34 -21.44 -6.28
CA ARG A 215 -27.63 -22.82 -6.72
C ARG A 215 -27.81 -23.77 -5.54
N HIS A 216 -27.11 -23.54 -4.43
CA HIS A 216 -27.11 -24.41 -3.25
C HIS A 216 -27.43 -23.65 -1.94
N PRO A 217 -28.66 -23.12 -1.77
CA PRO A 217 -29.04 -22.29 -0.61
C PRO A 217 -29.02 -23.03 0.74
N ALA A 218 -29.01 -24.36 0.76
CA ALA A 218 -29.06 -25.16 2.00
C ALA A 218 -27.70 -25.36 2.70
N GLN A 219 -26.58 -24.94 2.09
CA GLN A 219 -25.23 -25.11 2.67
C GLN A 219 -24.64 -23.80 3.26
N GLY A 220 -25.24 -22.64 2.99
CA GLY A 220 -24.72 -21.33 3.43
C GLY A 220 -25.13 -20.88 4.84
N ALA A 221 -25.83 -21.72 5.62
CA ALA A 221 -26.34 -21.35 6.95
C ALA A 221 -25.49 -21.90 8.13
N GLN A 222 -24.33 -22.51 7.87
CA GLN A 222 -23.51 -23.16 8.91
C GLN A 222 -22.00 -22.84 8.87
N SER A 223 -21.55 -21.77 8.20
CA SER A 223 -20.13 -21.39 8.18
C SER A 223 -19.91 -19.90 8.27
#